data_AF-A0A533TG56-F1
#
_entry.id   AF-A0A533TG56-F1
#
_cell.length_a   1.000
_cell.length_b   1.000
_cell.length_c   1.000
_cell.angle_alpha   90.00
_cell.angle_beta   90.00
_cell.angle_gamma   90.00
#
_symmetry.space_group_name_H-M   'P 1'
#
loop_
_entity.id
_entity.type
_entity.pdbx_description
1 polymer ?
#
loop_
_entity_poly.entity_id
_entity_poly.type
_entity_poly.pdbx_seq_one_letter_code
_entity_poly.pdbx_strand_id
1 'polypeptide(L)'
;MQQLNHITVPLSGINLIEASAGTGKTYAIASLYLRLLVEQELLPEQILVVTYTEAATQELRSRIRNRIREALEVMEGGETTDTFLEELHEKSSKTGVKRVRDLLERALGAFDTASIFTIHGFCLRALQDNAFESGSLYDTELVTDQTALLRDIVEDFWRMHFFREPAPLLGYTLRNRHSPETFISLLRNLHAGTGVEVIPDFSDEEIITLDTECSTTYSETSALWQCDRESITELLTTNKGLKRSQETYRADLLEPLFAEMDAFVAAGNPYDLFGDFKKFTASTISEGTKLKNTPPDHPLFASCQRVNDAVQSRFLALKAELVRFYRKSLPQRKRATNVRFFDDLLEDLYRALLSDGGGAILAGLLCAKYRAALIDEFQDTDPVQYEIFRTIYAGSDLPLFLIGDPKQAIYSFRGADIFAYMRAAREVSEECRFTLTDNWRSSPPLLDAFNTLFDNERRPFLYDEILYHPLAAGKRELKDSGEVSEPMQLWFMDSSDQKSGVWTVEDAGVFASKAVVGEIVRLLQDGETLVEGKLLTAGDIAVIVRTHRQAAMVLSALSARGIAGVMRSDKSIFATREAQELRILLSALGDPGSEPKLRAALVTDLLGRSGNDIATLLD
;
A
#
# COMPACT_ATOMS: atom_id res chain seq x y z
N MET A 1 -30.16 1.51 -2.04
CA MET A 1 -29.53 2.09 -3.26
C MET A 1 -30.44 1.89 -4.44
N GLN A 2 -30.47 2.85 -5.38
CA GLN A 2 -31.29 2.80 -6.59
C GLN A 2 -30.43 2.44 -7.81
N GLN A 3 -30.99 1.84 -8.87
CA GLN A 3 -30.23 1.66 -10.11
C GLN A 3 -29.92 3.04 -10.72
N LEU A 4 -28.66 3.29 -11.08
CA LEU A 4 -28.28 4.54 -11.72
C LEU A 4 -28.92 4.62 -13.12
N ASN A 5 -29.68 5.67 -13.35
CA ASN A 5 -30.03 6.08 -14.71
C ASN A 5 -29.20 7.31 -15.10
N HIS A 6 -28.31 7.12 -16.09
CA HIS A 6 -27.38 8.15 -16.54
C HIS A 6 -28.08 9.44 -17.01
N ILE A 7 -29.30 9.37 -17.56
CA ILE A 7 -30.01 10.51 -18.14
C ILE A 7 -30.84 11.31 -17.12
N THR A 8 -31.29 10.68 -16.04
CA THR A 8 -32.20 11.29 -15.06
C THR A 8 -31.59 11.54 -13.70
N VAL A 9 -30.41 10.97 -13.40
CA VAL A 9 -29.74 11.24 -12.12
C VAL A 9 -29.62 12.75 -11.87
N PRO A 10 -30.00 13.25 -10.67
CA PRO A 10 -29.91 14.67 -10.36
C PRO A 10 -28.49 15.21 -10.52
N LEU A 11 -28.34 16.39 -11.13
CA LEU A 11 -27.06 17.09 -11.26
C LEU A 11 -26.89 18.14 -10.16
N SER A 12 -27.21 17.76 -8.93
CA SER A 12 -27.14 18.63 -7.75
C SER A 12 -26.82 17.81 -6.50
N GLY A 13 -26.29 18.48 -5.48
CA GLY A 13 -25.92 17.87 -4.21
C GLY A 13 -24.86 16.77 -4.29
N ILE A 14 -24.72 16.02 -3.19
CA ILE A 14 -23.75 14.93 -3.06
C ILE A 14 -24.42 13.61 -3.44
N ASN A 15 -23.85 12.93 -4.43
CA ASN A 15 -24.35 11.68 -4.99
C ASN A 15 -23.27 10.60 -4.84
N LEU A 16 -23.66 9.41 -4.35
CA LEU A 16 -22.77 8.25 -4.23
C LEU A 16 -23.17 7.22 -5.29
N ILE A 17 -22.22 6.80 -6.12
CA ILE A 17 -22.43 5.80 -7.17
C ILE A 17 -21.52 4.60 -6.91
N GLU A 18 -22.12 3.48 -6.51
CA GLU A 18 -21.45 2.19 -6.40
C GLU A 18 -21.37 1.52 -7.78
N ALA A 19 -20.19 1.54 -8.39
CA ALA A 19 -19.96 1.00 -9.72
C ALA A 19 -19.14 -0.30 -9.65
N SER A 20 -19.84 -1.44 -9.58
CA SER A 20 -19.22 -2.76 -9.46
C SER A 20 -18.28 -3.12 -10.62
N ALA A 21 -17.49 -4.19 -10.44
CA ALA A 21 -16.54 -4.67 -11.45
C ALA A 21 -17.20 -4.81 -12.83
N GLY A 22 -16.64 -4.12 -13.83
CA GLY A 22 -17.08 -4.22 -15.22
C GLY A 22 -18.42 -3.56 -15.55
N THR A 23 -19.04 -2.79 -14.64
CA THR A 23 -20.37 -2.21 -14.86
C THR A 23 -20.41 -0.86 -15.57
N GLY A 24 -19.28 -0.45 -16.16
CA GLY A 24 -19.21 0.76 -16.97
C GLY A 24 -19.00 2.06 -16.17
N LYS A 25 -18.29 2.02 -15.04
CA LYS A 25 -17.92 3.22 -14.26
C LYS A 25 -17.42 4.39 -15.11
N THR A 26 -16.48 4.14 -16.01
CA THR A 26 -15.92 5.17 -16.89
C THR A 26 -16.93 5.70 -17.92
N TYR A 27 -17.86 4.84 -18.36
CA TYR A 27 -18.98 5.24 -19.20
C TYR A 27 -19.94 6.15 -18.41
N ALA A 28 -20.23 5.83 -17.15
CA ALA A 28 -21.03 6.66 -16.27
C ALA A 28 -20.40 8.05 -16.08
N ILE A 29 -19.09 8.12 -15.80
CA ILE A 29 -18.37 9.39 -15.65
C ILE A 29 -18.45 10.23 -16.93
N ALA A 30 -18.18 9.62 -18.09
CA ALA A 30 -18.21 10.34 -19.36
C ALA A 30 -19.61 10.83 -19.73
N SER A 31 -20.65 10.05 -19.44
CA SER A 31 -22.06 10.42 -19.64
C SER A 31 -22.50 11.53 -18.68
N LEU A 32 -22.10 11.48 -17.40
CA LEU A 32 -22.32 12.57 -16.44
C LEU A 32 -21.61 13.86 -16.88
N TYR A 33 -20.37 13.76 -17.35
CA TYR A 33 -19.60 14.89 -17.87
C TYR A 33 -20.32 15.57 -19.04
N LEU A 34 -20.84 14.79 -20.00
CA LEU A 34 -21.64 15.33 -21.10
C LEU A 34 -22.89 16.06 -20.60
N ARG A 35 -23.62 15.49 -19.64
CA ARG A 35 -24.80 16.15 -19.07
C ARG A 35 -24.45 17.45 -18.36
N LEU A 36 -23.31 17.52 -17.67
CA LEU A 36 -22.85 18.77 -17.05
C LEU A 36 -22.52 19.84 -18.10
N LEU A 37 -21.94 19.47 -19.25
CA LEU A 37 -21.69 20.41 -20.35
C LEU A 37 -22.99 20.92 -20.99
N VAL A 38 -23.99 20.05 -21.15
CA VAL A 38 -25.19 20.35 -21.96
C VAL A 38 -26.36 20.89 -21.12
N GLU A 39 -26.60 20.31 -19.94
CA GLU A 39 -27.74 20.66 -19.08
C GLU A 39 -27.39 21.78 -18.09
N GLN A 40 -26.14 21.83 -17.60
CA GLN A 40 -25.67 22.88 -16.68
C GLN A 40 -24.80 23.93 -17.39
N GLU A 41 -24.56 23.78 -18.69
CA GLU A 41 -23.80 24.72 -19.54
C GLU A 41 -22.40 25.03 -19.00
N LEU A 42 -21.80 24.05 -18.31
CA LEU A 42 -20.47 24.20 -17.71
C LEU A 42 -19.37 24.10 -18.77
N LEU A 43 -18.26 24.79 -18.52
CA LEU A 43 -17.04 24.64 -19.31
C LEU A 43 -16.20 23.46 -18.79
N PRO A 44 -15.35 22.85 -19.64
CA PRO A 44 -14.47 21.76 -19.21
C PRO A 44 -13.59 22.08 -17.99
N GLU A 45 -13.14 23.33 -17.86
CA GLU A 45 -12.33 23.79 -16.72
C GLU A 45 -13.15 23.92 -15.42
N GLN A 46 -14.47 24.00 -15.50
CA GLN A 46 -15.39 24.10 -14.36
C GLN A 46 -15.87 22.75 -13.85
N ILE A 47 -15.59 21.65 -14.57
CA ILE A 47 -15.92 20.29 -14.14
C ILE A 47 -14.64 19.64 -13.64
N LEU A 48 -14.52 19.51 -12.31
CA LEU A 48 -13.41 18.83 -11.68
C LEU A 48 -13.60 17.32 -11.80
N VAL A 49 -12.62 16.63 -12.35
CA VAL A 49 -12.59 15.16 -12.38
C VAL A 49 -11.31 14.72 -11.71
N VAL A 50 -11.43 13.90 -10.68
CA VAL A 50 -10.29 13.46 -9.88
C VAL A 50 -10.15 11.95 -9.93
N THR A 51 -8.94 11.46 -10.15
CA THR A 51 -8.62 10.02 -10.17
C THR A 51 -7.42 9.71 -9.28
N TYR A 52 -7.20 8.43 -8.97
CA TYR A 52 -6.08 8.01 -8.11
C TYR A 52 -4.72 7.95 -8.83
N THR A 53 -4.68 7.69 -10.15
CA THR A 53 -3.42 7.49 -10.90
C THR A 53 -3.31 8.37 -12.14
N GLU A 54 -2.07 8.69 -12.53
CA GLU A 54 -1.79 9.44 -13.77
C GLU A 54 -2.29 8.70 -15.03
N ALA A 55 -2.16 7.36 -15.05
CA ALA A 55 -2.67 6.55 -16.16
C ALA A 55 -4.20 6.64 -16.27
N ALA A 56 -4.92 6.55 -15.14
CA ALA A 56 -6.37 6.71 -15.11
C ALA A 56 -6.79 8.12 -15.54
N THR A 57 -6.05 9.16 -15.13
CA THR A 57 -6.27 10.54 -15.57
C THR A 57 -6.20 10.66 -17.10
N GLN A 58 -5.14 10.12 -17.72
CA GLN A 58 -4.96 10.18 -19.18
C GLN A 58 -6.02 9.37 -19.94
N GLU A 59 -6.33 8.18 -19.44
CA GLU A 59 -7.36 7.33 -20.01
C GLU A 59 -8.73 8.03 -19.95
N LEU A 60 -9.09 8.57 -18.79
CA LEU A 60 -10.37 9.25 -18.58
C LEU A 60 -10.49 10.52 -19.43
N ARG A 61 -9.40 11.30 -19.54
CA ARG A 61 -9.31 12.45 -20.43
C ARG A 61 -9.57 12.06 -21.89
N SER A 62 -8.94 10.99 -22.37
CA SER A 62 -9.17 10.50 -23.75
C SER A 62 -10.62 10.04 -23.94
N ARG A 63 -11.18 9.30 -22.97
CA ARG A 63 -12.54 8.78 -23.05
C ARG A 63 -13.58 9.90 -23.06
N ILE A 64 -13.46 10.88 -22.18
CA ILE A 64 -14.38 12.04 -22.15
C ILE A 64 -14.28 12.82 -23.47
N ARG A 65 -13.07 13.06 -23.99
CA ARG A 65 -12.89 13.76 -25.26
C ARG A 65 -13.57 13.03 -26.43
N ASN A 66 -13.39 11.72 -26.52
CA ASN A 66 -14.02 10.90 -27.55
C ASN A 66 -15.53 10.89 -27.38
N ARG A 67 -16.02 10.83 -26.14
CA ARG A 67 -17.45 10.87 -25.83
C ARG A 67 -18.11 12.19 -26.27
N ILE A 68 -17.42 13.32 -26.13
CA ILE A 68 -17.86 14.62 -26.67
C ILE A 68 -17.96 14.59 -28.20
N ARG A 69 -17.01 13.94 -28.88
CA ARG A 69 -17.03 13.78 -30.35
C ARG A 69 -18.18 12.89 -30.80
N GLU A 70 -18.38 11.74 -30.17
CA GLU A 70 -19.51 10.84 -30.43
C GLU A 70 -20.85 11.58 -30.27
N ALA A 71 -20.99 12.36 -29.19
CA ALA A 71 -22.19 13.16 -28.98
C ALA A 71 -22.38 14.23 -30.08
N LEU A 72 -21.31 14.90 -30.52
CA LEU A 72 -21.37 15.85 -31.63
C LEU A 72 -21.83 15.19 -32.94
N GLU A 73 -21.26 14.04 -33.29
CA GLU A 73 -21.64 13.28 -34.49
C GLU A 73 -23.12 12.92 -34.48
N VAL A 74 -23.67 12.50 -33.33
CA VAL A 74 -25.10 12.22 -33.17
C VAL A 74 -25.95 13.49 -33.33
N MET A 75 -25.51 14.63 -32.76
CA MET A 75 -26.21 15.91 -32.93
C MET A 75 -26.15 16.45 -34.37
N GLU A 76 -25.21 15.97 -35.19
CA GLU A 76 -25.10 16.26 -36.61
C GLU A 76 -25.91 15.28 -37.49
N GLY A 77 -26.59 14.30 -36.89
CA GLY A 77 -27.43 13.32 -37.56
C GLY A 77 -26.74 11.97 -37.82
N GLY A 78 -25.60 11.70 -37.19
CA GLY A 78 -24.96 10.39 -37.18
C GLY A 78 -25.79 9.34 -36.46
N GLU A 79 -25.78 8.11 -36.96
CA GLU A 79 -26.40 6.97 -36.29
C GLU A 79 -25.54 6.51 -35.11
N THR A 80 -26.19 6.06 -34.04
CA THR A 80 -25.53 5.49 -32.86
C THR A 80 -26.30 4.27 -32.37
N THR A 81 -25.63 3.35 -31.70
CA THR A 81 -26.25 2.23 -30.98
C THR A 81 -26.26 2.47 -29.47
N ASP A 82 -25.83 3.66 -29.03
CA ASP A 82 -25.70 4.03 -27.64
C ASP A 82 -26.97 4.70 -27.13
N THR A 83 -27.73 3.98 -26.32
CA THR A 83 -29.02 4.41 -25.80
C THR A 83 -28.95 5.75 -25.06
N PHE A 84 -27.83 6.05 -24.37
CA PHE A 84 -27.67 7.33 -23.69
C PHE A 84 -27.56 8.49 -24.69
N LEU A 85 -26.83 8.31 -25.79
CA LEU A 85 -26.67 9.36 -26.81
C LEU A 85 -27.98 9.58 -27.59
N GLU A 86 -28.72 8.51 -27.87
CA GLU A 86 -30.07 8.59 -28.46
C GLU A 86 -31.02 9.39 -27.58
N GLU A 87 -31.10 9.05 -26.29
CA GLU A 87 -31.95 9.74 -25.31
C GLU A 87 -31.51 11.20 -25.10
N LEU A 88 -30.19 11.46 -25.06
CA LEU A 88 -29.64 12.81 -25.00
C LEU A 88 -30.04 13.62 -26.23
N HIS A 89 -29.99 13.04 -27.43
CA HIS A 89 -30.45 13.68 -28.66
C HIS A 89 -31.96 13.95 -28.66
N GLU A 90 -32.78 13.02 -28.18
CA GLU A 90 -34.23 13.22 -28.04
C GLU A 90 -34.54 14.37 -27.06
N LYS A 91 -33.86 14.40 -25.91
CA LYS A 91 -33.98 15.49 -24.94
C LYS A 91 -33.53 16.83 -25.54
N SER A 92 -32.43 16.81 -26.30
CA SER A 92 -31.89 17.98 -27.02
C SER A 92 -32.80 18.47 -28.14
N SER A 93 -33.60 17.60 -28.74
CA SER A 93 -34.60 17.98 -29.74
C SER A 93 -35.70 18.88 -29.16
N LYS A 94 -35.95 18.78 -27.84
CA LYS A 94 -36.93 19.62 -27.12
C LYS A 94 -36.34 20.98 -26.70
N THR A 95 -35.04 21.04 -26.42
CA THR A 95 -34.34 22.25 -25.92
C THR A 95 -33.57 23.02 -27.00
N GLY A 96 -33.30 22.39 -28.15
CA GLY A 96 -32.63 22.95 -29.33
C GLY A 96 -31.30 22.26 -29.64
N VAL A 97 -31.31 21.30 -30.57
CA VAL A 97 -30.12 20.52 -31.01
C VAL A 97 -28.94 21.42 -31.40
N LYS A 98 -29.22 22.52 -32.11
CA LYS A 98 -28.17 23.48 -32.50
C LYS A 98 -27.43 24.06 -31.28
N ARG A 99 -28.14 24.40 -30.21
CA ARG A 99 -27.54 24.93 -28.98
C ARG A 99 -26.63 23.89 -28.33
N VAL A 100 -27.10 22.64 -28.25
CA VAL A 100 -26.33 21.53 -27.68
C VAL A 100 -25.06 21.28 -28.49
N ARG A 101 -25.15 21.28 -29.81
CA ARG A 101 -24.00 21.19 -30.71
C ARG A 101 -23.00 22.32 -30.47
N ASP A 102 -23.46 23.57 -30.39
CA ASP A 102 -22.59 24.73 -30.13
C ASP A 102 -21.88 24.63 -28.77
N LEU A 103 -22.56 24.13 -27.72
CA LEU A 103 -21.97 23.86 -26.41
C LEU A 103 -20.88 22.78 -26.47
N LEU A 104 -21.15 21.67 -27.16
CA LEU A 104 -20.20 20.58 -27.32
C LEU A 104 -18.99 20.97 -28.18
N GLU A 105 -19.18 21.73 -29.27
CA GLU A 105 -18.09 22.28 -30.09
C GLU A 105 -17.18 23.20 -29.26
N ARG A 106 -17.78 24.09 -28.47
CA ARG A 106 -17.05 24.97 -27.55
C ARG A 106 -16.27 24.17 -26.50
N ALA A 107 -16.91 23.16 -25.90
CA ALA A 107 -16.27 22.30 -24.91
C ALA A 107 -15.10 21.51 -25.52
N LEU A 108 -15.23 21.02 -26.76
CA LEU A 108 -14.15 20.31 -27.45
C LEU A 108 -12.99 21.24 -27.80
N GLY A 109 -13.28 22.48 -28.21
CA GLY A 109 -12.27 23.51 -28.49
C GLY A 109 -11.51 23.98 -27.25
N ALA A 110 -12.18 24.01 -26.09
CA ALA A 110 -11.58 24.35 -24.80
C ALA A 110 -11.09 23.12 -24.01
N PHE A 111 -11.13 21.90 -24.57
CA PHE A 111 -10.89 20.68 -23.80
C PHE A 111 -9.46 20.58 -23.24
N ASP A 112 -8.51 21.30 -23.83
CA ASP A 112 -7.14 21.35 -23.30
C ASP A 112 -7.08 21.96 -21.89
N THR A 113 -8.03 22.82 -21.52
CA THR A 113 -8.15 23.39 -20.16
C THR A 113 -8.98 22.53 -19.21
N ALA A 114 -9.44 21.33 -19.62
CA ALA A 114 -10.26 20.45 -18.79
C ALA A 114 -9.58 20.09 -17.46
N SER A 115 -10.33 20.24 -16.37
CA SER A 115 -9.86 20.06 -14.99
C SER A 115 -9.89 18.60 -14.56
N ILE A 116 -9.11 17.76 -15.25
CA ILE A 116 -8.98 16.31 -14.99
C ILE A 116 -7.60 16.05 -14.39
N PHE A 117 -7.54 15.69 -13.12
CA PHE A 117 -6.30 15.58 -12.35
C PHE A 117 -6.23 14.30 -11.52
N THR A 118 -5.03 13.95 -11.06
CA THR A 118 -4.89 13.13 -9.87
C THR A 118 -5.27 13.92 -8.61
N ILE A 119 -5.60 13.24 -7.51
CA ILE A 119 -5.91 13.90 -6.22
C ILE A 119 -4.79 14.88 -5.82
N HIS A 120 -3.54 14.43 -5.88
CA HIS A 120 -2.38 15.27 -5.59
C HIS A 120 -2.22 16.44 -6.57
N GLY A 121 -2.46 16.21 -7.86
CA GLY A 121 -2.43 17.27 -8.88
C GLY A 121 -3.49 18.35 -8.63
N PHE A 122 -4.68 17.95 -8.19
CA PHE A 122 -5.72 18.87 -7.75
C PHE A 122 -5.27 19.68 -6.52
N CYS A 123 -4.75 19.02 -5.48
CA CYS A 123 -4.30 19.70 -4.26
C CYS A 123 -3.18 20.71 -4.54
N LEU A 124 -2.18 20.33 -5.33
CA LEU A 124 -1.10 21.22 -5.75
C LEU A 124 -1.64 22.47 -6.43
N ARG A 125 -2.56 22.29 -7.39
CA ARG A 125 -3.11 23.40 -8.17
C ARG A 125 -4.02 24.28 -7.32
N ALA A 126 -4.83 23.70 -6.44
CA ALA A 126 -5.66 24.44 -5.49
C ALA A 126 -4.80 25.31 -4.55
N LEU A 127 -3.66 24.80 -4.07
CA LEU A 127 -2.73 25.54 -3.22
C LEU A 127 -1.98 26.63 -4.00
N GLN A 128 -1.53 26.36 -5.22
CA GLN A 128 -0.81 27.33 -6.05
C GLN A 128 -1.69 28.48 -6.54
N ASP A 129 -2.92 28.18 -6.99
CA ASP A 129 -3.86 29.19 -7.49
C ASP A 129 -4.37 30.10 -6.36
N ASN A 130 -4.32 29.64 -5.10
CA ASN A 130 -4.81 30.36 -3.92
C ASN A 130 -3.70 30.44 -2.85
N ALA A 131 -2.48 30.80 -3.27
CA ALA A 131 -1.29 30.80 -2.41
C ALA A 131 -1.41 31.75 -1.21
N PHE A 132 -2.15 32.86 -1.35
CA PHE A 132 -2.37 33.82 -0.28
C PHE A 132 -3.29 33.26 0.82
N GLU A 133 -4.39 32.62 0.42
CA GLU A 133 -5.38 32.01 1.31
C GLU A 133 -4.83 30.73 1.97
N SER A 134 -3.96 30.00 1.26
CA SER A 134 -3.33 28.77 1.75
C SER A 134 -2.02 28.99 2.52
N GLY A 135 -1.45 30.21 2.50
CA GLY A 135 -0.16 30.50 3.13
C GLY A 135 1.04 29.79 2.47
N SER A 136 0.88 29.38 1.21
CA SER A 136 1.86 28.60 0.45
C SER A 136 2.96 29.47 -0.17
N LEU A 137 4.21 28.99 -0.16
CA LEU A 137 5.31 29.63 -0.90
C LEU A 137 5.20 29.28 -2.39
N TYR A 138 5.48 30.24 -3.28
CA TYR A 138 5.34 30.07 -4.74
C TYR A 138 6.40 29.13 -5.36
N ASP A 139 7.60 29.04 -4.77
CA ASP A 139 8.75 28.27 -5.29
C ASP A 139 9.05 26.99 -4.49
N THR A 140 8.03 26.26 -4.04
CA THR A 140 8.26 25.02 -3.29
C THR A 140 8.57 23.86 -4.24
N GLU A 141 9.71 23.20 -4.04
CA GLU A 141 10.10 22.03 -4.84
C GLU A 141 9.30 20.80 -4.39
N LEU A 142 8.64 20.14 -5.34
CA LEU A 142 7.93 18.88 -5.10
C LEU A 142 8.94 17.72 -5.21
N VAL A 143 9.25 17.10 -4.08
CA VAL A 143 10.15 15.94 -4.00
C VAL A 143 9.33 14.68 -3.79
N THR A 144 9.71 13.60 -4.48
CA THR A 144 8.95 12.32 -4.46
C THR A 144 9.43 11.35 -3.39
N ASP A 145 10.65 11.53 -2.86
CA ASP A 145 11.25 10.63 -1.86
C ASP A 145 11.70 11.38 -0.60
N GLN A 146 11.04 11.08 0.53
CA GLN A 146 11.35 11.62 1.85
C GLN A 146 12.57 10.97 2.51
N THR A 147 13.13 9.90 1.94
CA THR A 147 14.13 9.03 2.60
C THR A 147 15.37 9.80 3.04
N ALA A 148 15.84 10.78 2.28
CA ALA A 148 16.99 11.61 2.65
C ALA A 148 16.74 12.42 3.93
N LEU A 149 15.60 13.13 4.00
CA LEU A 149 15.22 13.89 5.20
C LEU A 149 14.99 12.97 6.41
N LEU A 150 14.35 11.82 6.20
CA LEU A 150 14.16 10.83 7.26
C LEU A 150 15.50 10.33 7.80
N ARG A 151 16.45 10.03 6.91
CA ARG A 151 17.80 9.61 7.29
C ARG A 151 18.48 10.67 8.15
N ASP A 152 18.47 11.92 7.72
CA ASP A 152 19.13 12.98 8.49
C ASP A 152 18.49 13.17 9.88
N ILE A 153 17.16 13.02 10.01
CA ILE A 153 16.46 13.11 11.30
C ILE A 153 16.85 11.94 12.20
N VAL A 154 16.85 10.72 11.66
CA VAL A 154 17.20 9.51 12.40
C VAL A 154 18.66 9.54 12.81
N GLU A 155 19.57 9.98 11.94
CA GLU A 155 20.99 10.09 12.26
C GLU A 155 21.25 11.09 13.38
N ASP A 156 20.56 12.24 13.40
CA ASP A 156 20.71 13.20 14.50
C ASP A 156 20.16 12.64 15.82
N PHE A 157 18.99 12.00 15.80
CA PHE A 157 18.45 11.29 16.96
C PHE A 157 19.43 10.20 17.45
N TRP A 158 19.98 9.42 16.53
CA TRP A 158 20.94 8.36 16.83
C TRP A 158 22.21 8.91 17.49
N ARG A 159 22.77 10.01 16.96
CA ARG A 159 23.93 10.68 17.56
C ARG A 159 23.61 11.21 18.96
N MET A 160 22.40 11.74 19.18
CA MET A 160 21.99 12.25 20.49
C MET A 160 21.91 11.15 21.57
N HIS A 161 21.47 9.94 21.22
CA HIS A 161 21.23 8.85 22.18
C HIS A 161 22.39 7.85 22.30
N PHE A 162 23.24 7.70 21.27
CA PHE A 162 24.28 6.64 21.25
C PHE A 162 25.72 7.15 21.16
N PHE A 163 25.94 8.43 20.84
CA PHE A 163 27.29 9.02 20.72
C PHE A 163 27.59 10.04 21.83
N ARG A 164 26.70 10.15 22.82
CA ARG A 164 26.86 10.99 24.02
C ARG A 164 26.89 10.10 25.26
N GLU A 165 27.80 10.39 26.18
CA GLU A 165 27.85 9.70 27.47
C GLU A 165 26.86 10.34 28.47
N PRO A 166 26.11 9.53 29.24
CA PRO A 166 26.05 8.06 29.19
C PRO A 166 25.21 7.53 28.00
N ALA A 167 25.64 6.43 27.37
CA ALA A 167 24.93 5.75 26.28
C ALA A 167 24.34 4.37 26.70
N PRO A 168 23.39 4.33 27.65
CA PRO A 168 22.95 3.09 28.30
C PRO A 168 22.42 2.03 27.33
N LEU A 169 21.64 2.44 26.33
CA LEU A 169 20.95 1.54 25.39
C LEU A 169 21.85 1.00 24.25
N LEU A 170 23.12 1.41 24.19
CA LEU A 170 24.02 1.02 23.09
C LEU A 170 24.22 -0.51 23.04
N GLY A 171 24.45 -1.14 24.18
CA GLY A 171 24.61 -2.60 24.29
C GLY A 171 23.38 -3.36 23.77
N TYR A 172 22.20 -2.98 24.25
CA TYR A 172 20.92 -3.51 23.78
C TYR A 172 20.78 -3.40 22.26
N THR A 173 21.07 -2.22 21.72
CA THR A 173 20.92 -1.88 20.31
C THR A 173 21.83 -2.74 19.42
N LEU A 174 23.10 -2.89 19.79
CA LEU A 174 24.07 -3.71 19.05
C LEU A 174 23.71 -5.20 19.06
N ARG A 175 23.33 -5.75 20.22
CA ARG A 175 22.99 -7.17 20.37
C ARG A 175 21.73 -7.55 19.60
N ASN A 176 20.74 -6.65 19.58
CA ASN A 176 19.51 -6.84 18.82
C ASN A 176 19.61 -6.40 17.34
N ARG A 177 20.81 -6.04 16.87
CA ARG A 177 21.09 -5.63 15.48
C ARG A 177 20.23 -4.44 15.01
N HIS A 178 19.92 -3.53 15.92
CA HIS A 178 19.29 -2.28 15.58
C HIS A 178 20.31 -1.32 14.95
N SER A 179 19.87 -0.63 13.90
CA SER A 179 20.67 0.35 13.16
C SER A 179 19.80 1.55 12.78
N PRO A 180 20.39 2.66 12.31
CA PRO A 180 19.62 3.78 11.74
C PRO A 180 18.59 3.32 10.70
N GLU A 181 18.92 2.34 9.85
CA GLU A 181 18.01 1.76 8.86
C GLU A 181 16.76 1.13 9.49
N THR A 182 16.89 0.50 10.67
CA THR A 182 15.72 -0.05 11.38
C THR A 182 14.78 1.06 11.86
N PHE A 183 15.32 2.23 12.22
CA PHE A 183 14.56 3.39 12.69
C PHE A 183 13.93 4.14 11.51
N ILE A 184 14.65 4.27 10.40
CA ILE A 184 14.10 4.79 9.14
C ILE A 184 12.94 3.93 8.67
N SER A 185 13.09 2.60 8.69
CA SER A 185 12.00 1.69 8.32
C SER A 185 10.77 1.83 9.22
N LEU A 186 10.97 2.05 10.53
CA LEU A 186 9.88 2.34 11.45
C LEU A 186 9.14 3.61 11.03
N LEU A 187 9.85 4.71 10.79
CA LEU A 187 9.26 5.99 10.40
C LEU A 187 8.59 5.95 9.02
N ARG A 188 9.10 5.17 8.05
CA ARG A 188 8.44 4.99 6.75
C ARG A 188 7.09 4.29 6.86
N ASN A 189 6.95 3.36 7.80
CA ASN A 189 5.70 2.63 8.02
C ASN A 189 4.66 3.45 8.78
N LEU A 190 5.10 4.43 9.57
CA LEU A 190 4.27 5.49 10.11
C LEU A 190 3.90 6.44 8.97
N HIS A 191 2.96 6.03 8.11
CA HIS A 191 2.33 6.90 7.11
C HIS A 191 1.99 8.22 7.80
N ALA A 192 2.74 9.26 7.49
CA ALA A 192 2.86 10.45 8.33
C ALA A 192 1.70 11.41 8.10
N GLY A 193 0.47 10.90 8.10
CA GLY A 193 -0.75 11.69 8.16
C GLY A 193 -0.96 12.24 9.57
N THR A 194 -1.39 13.50 9.67
CA THR A 194 -1.96 14.05 10.90
C THR A 194 -3.18 13.25 11.31
N GLY A 195 -3.07 12.47 12.38
CA GLY A 195 -4.17 11.66 12.90
C GLY A 195 -3.75 10.31 13.49
N VAL A 196 -2.51 9.87 13.25
CA VAL A 196 -2.01 8.62 13.85
C VAL A 196 -1.73 8.83 15.34
N GLU A 197 -2.44 8.11 16.20
CA GLU A 197 -2.12 8.03 17.62
C GLU A 197 -1.01 6.99 17.83
N VAL A 198 0.04 7.36 18.57
CA VAL A 198 1.15 6.46 18.90
C VAL A 198 0.87 5.89 20.27
N ILE A 199 0.62 4.58 20.34
CA ILE A 199 0.31 3.88 21.57
C ILE A 199 1.35 2.75 21.77
N PRO A 200 1.98 2.63 22.95
CA PRO A 200 1.87 3.54 24.09
C PRO A 200 2.58 4.89 23.85
N ASP A 201 2.01 5.97 24.39
CA ASP A 201 2.71 7.24 24.57
C ASP A 201 3.42 7.20 25.93
N PHE A 202 4.65 7.70 25.97
CA PHE A 202 5.44 7.74 27.20
C PHE A 202 5.78 9.19 27.53
N SER A 203 5.29 9.63 28.68
CA SER A 203 5.74 10.87 29.30
C SER A 203 7.21 10.78 29.72
N ASP A 204 7.83 11.94 29.88
CA ASP A 204 9.23 12.01 30.32
C ASP A 204 9.39 11.44 31.76
N GLU A 205 8.35 11.54 32.60
CA GLU A 205 8.32 10.95 33.95
C GLU A 205 8.24 9.41 33.92
N GLU A 206 7.46 8.83 33.01
CA GLU A 206 7.40 7.37 32.82
C GLU A 206 8.73 6.83 32.30
N ILE A 207 9.41 7.55 31.40
CA ILE A 207 10.74 7.17 30.91
C ILE A 207 11.75 7.12 32.07
N ILE A 208 11.76 8.14 32.93
CA ILE A 208 12.62 8.17 34.13
C ILE A 208 12.28 7.01 35.09
N THR A 209 10.99 6.70 35.23
CA THR A 209 10.52 5.59 36.07
C THR A 209 11.01 4.25 35.50
N LEU A 210 10.93 4.05 34.18
CA LEU A 210 11.45 2.86 33.51
C LEU A 210 12.96 2.72 33.66
N ASP A 211 13.73 3.80 33.55
CA ASP A 211 15.18 3.78 33.76
C ASP A 211 15.54 3.41 35.22
N THR A 212 14.74 3.90 36.17
CA THR A 212 14.86 3.56 37.60
C THR A 212 14.51 2.10 37.85
N GLU A 213 13.46 1.60 37.22
CA GLU A 213 13.04 0.20 37.30
C GLU A 213 14.09 -0.74 36.70
N CYS A 214 14.65 -0.41 35.52
CA CYS A 214 15.75 -1.15 34.91
C CYS A 214 16.95 -1.26 35.86
N SER A 215 17.34 -0.15 36.48
CA SER A 215 18.47 -0.11 37.42
C SER A 215 18.19 -0.89 38.71
N THR A 216 16.98 -0.80 39.25
CA THR A 216 16.58 -1.48 40.49
C THR A 216 16.49 -2.99 40.29
N THR A 217 15.77 -3.42 39.25
CA THR A 217 15.61 -4.84 38.91
C THR A 217 16.94 -5.49 38.53
N TYR A 218 17.83 -4.77 37.85
CA TYR A 218 19.19 -5.23 37.58
C TYR A 218 20.01 -5.42 38.85
N SER A 219 19.93 -4.47 39.79
CA SER A 219 20.64 -4.57 41.07
C SER A 219 20.16 -5.78 41.87
N GLU A 220 18.84 -6.02 41.89
CA GLU A 220 18.24 -7.22 42.49
C GLU A 220 18.71 -8.51 41.79
N THR A 221 18.68 -8.55 40.46
CA THR A 221 19.14 -9.70 39.67
C THR A 221 20.61 -9.99 39.93
N SER A 222 21.43 -8.94 39.98
CA SER A 222 22.88 -9.02 40.25
C SER A 222 23.15 -9.58 41.65
N ALA A 223 22.43 -9.09 42.67
CA ALA A 223 22.56 -9.58 44.04
C ALA A 223 22.13 -11.04 44.16
N LEU A 224 21.00 -11.44 43.55
CA LEU A 224 20.52 -12.81 43.54
C LEU A 224 21.50 -13.76 42.83
N TRP A 225 22.05 -13.33 41.68
CA TRP A 225 23.05 -14.12 40.97
C TRP A 225 24.33 -14.30 41.78
N GLN A 226 24.85 -13.23 42.39
CA GLN A 226 26.08 -13.28 43.18
C GLN A 226 25.94 -14.13 44.45
N CYS A 227 24.78 -14.07 45.13
CA CYS A 227 24.53 -14.85 46.33
C CYS A 227 24.30 -16.34 46.04
N ASP A 228 23.52 -16.66 45.00
CA ASP A 228 23.00 -18.02 44.80
C ASP A 228 23.54 -18.71 43.54
N ARG A 229 24.63 -18.21 42.93
CA ARG A 229 25.19 -18.71 41.65
C ARG A 229 25.32 -20.24 41.61
N GLU A 230 25.94 -20.84 42.62
CA GLU A 230 26.17 -22.29 42.69
C GLU A 230 24.84 -23.05 42.73
N SER A 231 23.89 -22.58 43.54
CA SER A 231 22.54 -23.16 43.64
C SER A 231 21.78 -23.09 42.31
N ILE A 232 21.81 -21.93 41.63
CA ILE A 232 21.10 -21.73 40.36
C ILE A 232 21.71 -22.58 39.23
N THR A 233 23.04 -22.64 39.14
CA THR A 233 23.74 -23.44 38.13
C THR A 233 23.51 -24.93 38.33
N GLU A 234 23.53 -25.42 39.58
CA GLU A 234 23.16 -26.79 39.92
C GLU A 234 21.70 -27.08 39.57
N LEU A 235 20.78 -26.17 39.89
CA LEU A 235 19.35 -26.29 39.60
C LEU A 235 19.09 -26.46 38.09
N LEU A 236 19.70 -25.65 37.23
CA LEU A 236 19.52 -25.72 35.77
C LEU A 236 20.23 -26.93 35.15
N THR A 237 21.35 -27.37 35.73
CA THR A 237 22.13 -28.51 35.24
C THR A 237 21.50 -29.85 35.59
N THR A 238 21.00 -30.02 36.81
CA THR A 238 20.55 -31.32 37.34
C THR A 238 19.05 -31.57 37.15
N ASN A 239 18.24 -30.53 36.92
CA ASN A 239 16.79 -30.70 36.80
C ASN A 239 16.40 -31.57 35.58
N LYS A 240 15.79 -32.73 35.86
CA LYS A 240 15.35 -33.71 34.85
C LYS A 240 14.05 -33.31 34.12
N GLY A 241 13.33 -32.32 34.67
CA GLY A 241 12.11 -31.76 34.12
C GLY A 241 12.33 -30.79 32.97
N LEU A 242 13.51 -30.18 32.86
CA LEU A 242 13.86 -29.32 31.73
C LEU A 242 14.07 -30.14 30.44
N LYS A 243 13.64 -29.59 29.32
CA LYS A 243 13.96 -30.07 27.97
C LYS A 243 15.46 -29.84 27.70
N ARG A 244 16.09 -30.78 26.99
CA ARG A 244 17.53 -30.79 26.69
C ARG A 244 17.77 -30.68 25.19
N SER A 245 17.21 -29.66 24.56
CA SER A 245 17.45 -29.31 23.16
C SER A 245 18.34 -28.06 23.06
N GLN A 246 18.88 -27.78 21.87
CA GLN A 246 19.66 -26.58 21.61
C GLN A 246 18.89 -25.28 21.89
N GLU A 247 17.58 -25.27 21.62
CA GLU A 247 16.68 -24.13 21.88
C GLU A 247 16.31 -23.99 23.36
N THR A 248 16.71 -24.94 24.21
CA THR A 248 16.42 -24.93 25.65
C THR A 248 17.74 -25.05 26.43
N TYR A 249 17.89 -26.10 27.26
CA TYR A 249 18.98 -26.23 28.25
C TYR A 249 19.92 -27.39 27.91
N ARG A 250 20.48 -27.41 26.68
CA ARG A 250 21.47 -28.41 26.26
C ARG A 250 22.70 -28.36 27.16
N ALA A 251 23.18 -29.52 27.63
CA ALA A 251 24.16 -29.60 28.71
C ALA A 251 25.51 -28.94 28.37
N ASP A 252 25.96 -29.03 27.12
CA ASP A 252 27.20 -28.42 26.62
C ASP A 252 27.12 -26.89 26.46
N LEU A 253 25.90 -26.31 26.46
CA LEU A 253 25.67 -24.87 26.30
C LEU A 253 25.40 -24.15 27.63
N LEU A 254 25.28 -24.87 28.75
CA LEU A 254 24.99 -24.27 30.05
C LEU A 254 26.16 -23.48 30.62
N GLU A 255 27.39 -24.00 30.56
CA GLU A 255 28.55 -23.29 31.09
C GLU A 255 28.82 -21.97 30.34
N PRO A 256 28.79 -21.93 28.99
CA PRO A 256 28.80 -20.66 28.25
C PRO A 256 27.68 -19.70 28.68
N LEU A 257 26.46 -20.22 28.88
CA LEU A 257 25.31 -19.42 29.28
C LEU A 257 25.50 -18.78 30.67
N PHE A 258 26.10 -19.51 31.62
CA PHE A 258 26.41 -18.97 32.95
C PHE A 258 27.53 -17.93 32.89
N ALA A 259 28.55 -18.15 32.06
CA ALA A 259 29.62 -17.17 31.85
C ALA A 259 29.09 -15.86 31.22
N GLU A 260 28.09 -15.92 30.34
CA GLU A 260 27.41 -14.72 29.84
C GLU A 260 26.66 -13.96 30.94
N MET A 261 26.02 -14.67 31.89
CA MET A 261 25.39 -14.04 33.05
C MET A 261 26.41 -13.41 34.01
N ASP A 262 27.55 -14.08 34.24
CA ASP A 262 28.66 -13.52 35.01
C ASP A 262 29.17 -12.21 34.38
N ALA A 263 29.36 -12.21 33.05
CA ALA A 263 29.78 -11.03 32.31
C ALA A 263 28.74 -9.90 32.36
N PHE A 264 27.45 -10.23 32.26
CA PHE A 264 26.35 -9.25 32.36
C PHE A 264 26.34 -8.55 33.72
N VAL A 265 26.42 -9.30 34.82
CA VAL A 265 26.45 -8.76 36.19
C VAL A 265 27.72 -7.92 36.43
N ALA A 266 28.86 -8.33 35.86
CA ALA A 266 30.12 -7.59 35.97
C ALA A 266 30.13 -6.29 35.14
N ALA A 267 29.40 -6.24 34.02
CA ALA A 267 29.36 -5.07 33.13
C ALA A 267 28.68 -3.85 33.76
N GLY A 268 27.79 -4.03 34.72
CA GLY A 268 27.13 -2.93 35.43
C GLY A 268 26.09 -2.17 34.59
N ASN A 269 25.72 -2.68 33.41
CA ASN A 269 24.79 -2.05 32.50
C ASN A 269 23.47 -2.85 32.41
N PRO A 270 22.36 -2.34 32.97
CA PRO A 270 21.08 -3.05 32.98
C PRO A 270 20.53 -3.35 31.59
N TYR A 271 20.95 -2.60 30.56
CA TYR A 271 20.43 -2.74 29.20
C TYR A 271 21.23 -3.72 28.35
N ASP A 272 22.41 -4.19 28.78
CA ASP A 272 23.29 -5.04 27.98
C ASP A 272 22.93 -6.53 28.03
N LEU A 273 21.64 -6.84 27.83
CA LEU A 273 21.13 -8.22 27.86
C LEU A 273 21.78 -9.06 26.74
N PHE A 274 22.49 -10.12 27.11
CA PHE A 274 23.07 -11.06 26.15
C PHE A 274 21.98 -11.88 25.42
N GLY A 275 22.36 -12.49 24.29
CA GLY A 275 21.39 -13.09 23.35
C GLY A 275 20.48 -14.14 23.98
N ASP A 276 21.05 -14.98 24.85
CA ASP A 276 20.33 -16.04 25.55
C ASP A 276 19.80 -15.63 26.95
N PHE A 277 19.81 -14.34 27.31
CA PHE A 277 19.35 -13.87 28.63
C PHE A 277 17.92 -14.33 28.95
N LYS A 278 17.06 -14.41 27.94
CA LYS A 278 15.68 -14.90 28.08
C LYS A 278 15.61 -16.31 28.68
N LYS A 279 16.65 -17.14 28.57
CA LYS A 279 16.69 -18.48 29.21
C LYS A 279 16.69 -18.43 30.73
N PHE A 280 16.96 -17.27 31.34
CA PHE A 280 16.84 -17.07 32.78
C PHE A 280 15.49 -16.48 33.19
N THR A 281 14.55 -16.21 32.28
CA THR A 281 13.24 -15.64 32.64
C THR A 281 12.27 -16.73 33.07
N ALA A 282 11.35 -16.40 33.98
CA ALA A 282 10.34 -17.33 34.48
C ALA A 282 9.48 -17.94 33.35
N SER A 283 9.14 -17.14 32.33
CA SER A 283 8.40 -17.60 31.14
C SER A 283 9.16 -18.70 30.36
N THR A 284 10.41 -18.45 29.97
CA THR A 284 11.23 -19.40 29.21
C THR A 284 11.56 -20.66 30.00
N ILE A 285 11.77 -20.53 31.32
CA ILE A 285 11.97 -21.68 32.22
C ILE A 285 10.72 -22.58 32.22
N SER A 286 9.53 -21.98 32.27
CA SER A 286 8.26 -22.70 32.20
C SER A 286 8.06 -23.40 30.85
N GLU A 287 8.24 -22.68 29.72
CA GLU A 287 8.13 -23.25 28.37
C GLU A 287 9.17 -24.34 28.09
N GLY A 288 10.37 -24.16 28.63
CA GLY A 288 11.46 -25.12 28.58
C GLY A 288 11.27 -26.34 29.48
N THR A 289 10.22 -26.38 30.30
CA THR A 289 9.88 -27.53 31.15
C THR A 289 8.97 -28.52 30.41
N LYS A 290 9.14 -29.82 30.70
CA LYS A 290 8.28 -30.89 30.15
C LYS A 290 6.86 -30.78 30.72
N LEU A 291 5.85 -31.10 29.91
CA LEU A 291 4.41 -30.90 30.22
C LEU A 291 3.91 -31.47 31.56
N LYS A 292 4.59 -32.48 32.13
CA LYS A 292 4.21 -33.17 33.38
C LYS A 292 5.12 -32.84 34.57
N ASN A 293 6.02 -31.88 34.41
CA ASN A 293 7.01 -31.50 35.41
C ASN A 293 6.77 -30.07 35.89
N THR A 294 7.11 -29.80 37.15
CA THR A 294 7.11 -28.45 37.70
C THR A 294 8.38 -27.71 37.25
N PRO A 295 8.26 -26.46 36.79
CA PRO A 295 9.43 -25.66 36.45
C PRO A 295 10.37 -25.48 37.65
N PRO A 296 11.69 -25.36 37.43
CA PRO A 296 12.60 -24.90 38.46
C PRO A 296 12.13 -23.56 39.05
N ASP A 297 12.13 -23.47 40.38
CA ASP A 297 11.69 -22.27 41.11
C ASP A 297 12.90 -21.60 41.78
N HIS A 298 13.11 -20.33 41.48
CA HIS A 298 14.12 -19.48 42.09
C HIS A 298 13.75 -18.00 41.91
N PRO A 299 13.91 -17.13 42.93
CA PRO A 299 13.59 -15.70 42.82
C PRO A 299 14.31 -14.98 41.67
N LEU A 300 15.50 -15.46 41.28
CA LEU A 300 16.24 -14.97 40.12
C LEU A 300 15.37 -14.95 38.85
N PHE A 301 14.61 -16.02 38.57
CA PHE A 301 13.91 -16.13 37.28
C PHE A 301 12.81 -15.07 37.12
N ALA A 302 12.15 -14.71 38.22
CA ALA A 302 11.20 -13.62 38.27
C ALA A 302 11.88 -12.25 38.18
N SER A 303 13.07 -12.09 38.79
CA SER A 303 13.86 -10.86 38.68
C SER A 303 14.38 -10.65 37.24
N CYS A 304 14.92 -11.68 36.60
CA CYS A 304 15.33 -11.66 35.19
C CYS A 304 14.16 -11.35 34.25
N GLN A 305 12.97 -11.88 34.53
CA GLN A 305 11.75 -11.52 33.78
C GLN A 305 11.49 -10.00 33.87
N ARG A 306 11.50 -9.44 35.09
CA ARG A 306 11.30 -8.00 35.29
C ARG A 306 12.35 -7.14 34.60
N VAL A 307 13.65 -7.50 34.68
CA VAL A 307 14.72 -6.79 33.95
C VAL A 307 14.47 -6.82 32.45
N ASN A 308 14.17 -8.01 31.89
CA ASN A 308 13.89 -8.14 30.46
C ASN A 308 12.71 -7.26 30.03
N ASP A 309 11.62 -7.25 30.80
CA ASP A 309 10.40 -6.52 30.46
C ASP A 309 10.59 -5.01 30.61
N ALA A 310 11.32 -4.56 31.63
CA ALA A 310 11.68 -3.16 31.83
C ALA A 310 12.57 -2.64 30.70
N VAL A 311 13.60 -3.39 30.30
CA VAL A 311 14.49 -3.01 29.19
C VAL A 311 13.75 -2.98 27.85
N GLN A 312 12.87 -3.96 27.59
CA GLN A 312 12.03 -3.96 26.38
C GLN A 312 11.08 -2.75 26.36
N SER A 313 10.46 -2.43 27.49
CA SER A 313 9.57 -1.27 27.63
C SER A 313 10.32 0.04 27.45
N ARG A 314 11.54 0.15 28.00
CA ARG A 314 12.39 1.33 27.81
C ARG A 314 12.82 1.51 26.34
N PHE A 315 13.13 0.42 25.65
CA PHE A 315 13.46 0.48 24.22
C PHE A 315 12.22 0.82 23.36
N LEU A 316 11.04 0.37 23.75
CA LEU A 316 9.79 0.82 23.14
C LEU A 316 9.57 2.33 23.36
N ALA A 317 9.87 2.84 24.55
CA ALA A 317 9.84 4.28 24.83
C ALA A 317 10.84 5.07 23.97
N LEU A 318 12.03 4.53 23.69
CA LEU A 318 12.99 5.14 22.75
C LEU A 318 12.40 5.28 21.34
N LYS A 319 11.62 4.30 20.87
CA LYS A 319 10.91 4.40 19.58
C LYS A 319 9.84 5.48 19.63
N ALA A 320 9.10 5.62 20.73
CA ALA A 320 8.12 6.69 20.91
C ALA A 320 8.80 8.07 20.94
N GLU A 321 9.95 8.21 21.62
CA GLU A 321 10.81 9.40 21.61
C GLU A 321 11.24 9.76 20.18
N LEU A 322 11.66 8.77 19.37
CA LEU A 322 11.99 8.99 17.96
C LEU A 322 10.80 9.56 17.18
N VAL A 323 9.59 9.03 17.38
CA VAL A 323 8.40 9.54 16.69
C VAL A 323 8.06 10.97 17.14
N ARG A 324 8.17 11.28 18.44
CA ARG A 324 8.02 12.66 18.96
C ARG A 324 9.06 13.60 18.34
N PHE A 325 10.33 13.19 18.28
CA PHE A 325 11.43 13.95 17.68
C PHE A 325 11.21 14.18 16.18
N TYR A 326 10.78 13.14 15.47
CA TYR A 326 10.43 13.19 14.05
C TYR A 326 9.30 14.18 13.76
N ARG A 327 8.18 14.10 14.50
CA ARG A 327 7.02 15.00 14.35
C ARG A 327 7.38 16.47 14.57
N LYS A 328 8.33 16.75 15.47
CA LYS A 328 8.83 18.10 15.72
C LYS A 328 9.82 18.58 14.66
N SER A 329 10.73 17.70 14.23
CA SER A 329 11.86 18.06 13.36
C SER A 329 11.49 18.13 11.89
N LEU A 330 10.62 17.25 11.41
CA LEU A 330 10.27 17.15 9.99
C LEU A 330 9.68 18.46 9.45
N PRO A 331 8.67 19.10 10.07
CA PRO A 331 8.12 20.35 9.56
C PRO A 331 9.16 21.48 9.52
N GLN A 332 10.08 21.51 10.49
CA GLN A 332 11.16 22.51 10.53
C GLN A 332 12.14 22.33 9.38
N ARG A 333 12.53 21.09 9.07
CA ARG A 333 13.42 20.80 7.94
C ARG A 333 12.75 21.08 6.60
N LYS A 334 11.50 20.66 6.42
CA LYS A 334 10.72 20.97 5.20
C LYS A 334 10.63 22.47 4.93
N ARG A 335 10.40 23.27 5.98
CA ARG A 335 10.41 24.74 5.89
C ARG A 335 11.78 25.31 5.57
N ALA A 336 12.85 24.80 6.20
CA ALA A 336 14.21 25.28 5.97
C ALA A 336 14.73 24.97 4.57
N THR A 337 14.33 23.84 3.98
CA THR A 337 14.71 23.44 2.62
C THR A 337 13.69 23.85 1.56
N ASN A 338 12.54 24.40 1.94
CA ASN A 338 11.41 24.73 1.06
C ASN A 338 11.02 23.56 0.13
N VAL A 339 10.89 22.37 0.73
CA VAL A 339 10.51 21.13 0.03
C VAL A 339 9.12 20.69 0.48
N ARG A 340 8.31 20.21 -0.47
CA ARG A 340 7.03 19.52 -0.23
C ARG A 340 7.04 18.13 -0.81
N PHE A 341 6.26 17.27 -0.20
CA PHE A 341 5.97 15.92 -0.67
C PHE A 341 4.49 15.79 -1.02
N PHE A 342 4.13 14.71 -1.72
CA PHE A 342 2.74 14.47 -2.11
C PHE A 342 1.75 14.50 -0.93
N ASP A 343 2.08 13.82 0.17
CA ASP A 343 1.24 13.81 1.37
C ASP A 343 1.07 15.20 1.99
N ASP A 344 2.06 16.09 1.86
CA ASP A 344 1.95 17.46 2.38
C ASP A 344 0.90 18.27 1.63
N LEU A 345 0.69 18.01 0.33
CA LEU A 345 -0.27 18.75 -0.47
C LEU A 345 -1.70 18.53 0.03
N LEU A 346 -2.01 17.29 0.43
CA LEU A 346 -3.29 16.92 1.01
C LEU A 346 -3.50 17.61 2.35
N GLU A 347 -2.53 17.49 3.25
CA GLU A 347 -2.60 18.09 4.58
C GLU A 347 -2.65 19.62 4.53
N ASP A 348 -1.83 20.25 3.68
CA ASP A 348 -1.78 21.70 3.52
C ASP A 348 -3.13 22.22 3.02
N LEU A 349 -3.73 21.59 2.01
CA LEU A 349 -5.03 22.01 1.51
C LEU A 349 -6.13 21.79 2.56
N TYR A 350 -6.11 20.65 3.25
CA TYR A 350 -7.06 20.37 4.32
C TYR A 350 -6.99 21.40 5.45
N ARG A 351 -5.78 21.71 5.94
CA ARG A 351 -5.58 22.74 6.98
C ARG A 351 -5.98 24.13 6.48
N ALA A 352 -5.69 24.46 5.23
CA ALA A 352 -6.10 25.74 4.65
C ALA A 352 -7.62 25.88 4.63
N LEU A 353 -8.35 24.83 4.22
CA LEU A 353 -9.82 24.79 4.20
C LEU A 353 -10.46 24.87 5.59
N LEU A 354 -9.78 24.36 6.62
CA LEU A 354 -10.27 24.42 8.00
C LEU A 354 -9.84 25.68 8.76
N SER A 355 -9.06 26.58 8.15
CA SER A 355 -8.58 27.78 8.83
C SER A 355 -9.71 28.79 9.10
N ASP A 356 -9.81 29.29 10.34
CA ASP A 356 -10.89 30.19 10.77
C ASP A 356 -10.96 31.52 9.98
N GLY A 357 -9.84 31.97 9.40
CA GLY A 357 -9.75 33.27 8.71
C GLY A 357 -9.83 33.20 7.18
N GLY A 358 -9.46 32.07 6.57
CA GLY A 358 -9.32 31.94 5.11
C GLY A 358 -10.04 30.73 4.50
N GLY A 359 -10.38 29.72 5.31
CA GLY A 359 -10.93 28.45 4.84
C GLY A 359 -12.25 28.59 4.10
N ALA A 360 -13.20 29.36 4.63
CA ALA A 360 -14.48 29.61 3.97
C ALA A 360 -14.34 30.37 2.64
N ILE A 361 -13.36 31.29 2.55
CA ILE A 361 -13.05 32.02 1.32
C ILE A 361 -12.47 31.05 0.28
N LEU A 362 -11.48 30.25 0.69
CA LEU A 362 -10.86 29.24 -0.17
C LEU A 362 -11.88 28.22 -0.68
N ALA A 363 -12.75 27.70 0.18
CA ALA A 363 -13.84 26.81 -0.21
C ALA A 363 -14.77 27.49 -1.22
N GLY A 364 -15.14 28.75 -0.99
CA GLY A 364 -15.94 29.55 -1.93
C GLY A 364 -15.27 29.76 -3.29
N LEU A 365 -13.97 30.06 -3.32
CA LEU A 365 -13.20 30.23 -4.55
C LEU A 365 -13.10 28.93 -5.35
N LEU A 366 -12.80 27.81 -4.67
CA LEU A 366 -12.72 26.50 -5.30
C LEU A 366 -14.09 26.03 -5.81
N CYS A 367 -15.15 26.28 -5.05
CA CYS A 367 -16.53 25.99 -5.42
C CYS A 367 -17.02 26.85 -6.61
N ALA A 368 -16.60 28.12 -6.66
CA ALA A 368 -16.89 29.01 -7.79
C ALA A 368 -16.17 28.58 -9.07
N LYS A 369 -14.91 28.11 -8.94
CA LYS A 369 -14.11 27.60 -10.06
C LYS A 369 -14.63 26.25 -10.55
N TYR A 370 -14.79 25.29 -9.64
CA TYR A 370 -15.20 23.92 -9.92
C TYR A 370 -16.68 23.74 -9.59
N ARG A 371 -17.52 24.11 -10.56
CA ARG A 371 -18.98 24.09 -10.47
C ARG A 371 -19.58 22.69 -10.36
N ALA A 372 -18.79 21.65 -10.63
CA ALA A 372 -19.14 20.25 -10.47
C ALA A 372 -17.87 19.43 -10.16
N ALA A 373 -17.99 18.33 -9.41
CA ALA A 373 -16.91 17.39 -9.16
C ALA A 373 -17.32 15.93 -9.38
N LEU A 374 -16.48 15.17 -10.06
CA LEU A 374 -16.59 13.72 -10.26
C LEU A 374 -15.33 13.06 -9.67
N ILE A 375 -15.49 12.34 -8.56
CA ILE A 375 -14.40 11.67 -7.86
C ILE A 375 -14.43 10.18 -8.23
N ASP A 376 -13.47 9.74 -9.04
CA ASP A 376 -13.30 8.35 -9.44
C ASP A 376 -12.42 7.59 -8.44
N GLU A 377 -12.60 6.27 -8.37
CA GLU A 377 -11.94 5.38 -7.39
C GLU A 377 -12.13 5.85 -5.94
N PHE A 378 -13.34 6.32 -5.60
CA PHE A 378 -13.60 6.92 -4.28
C PHE A 378 -13.33 5.94 -3.12
N GLN A 379 -13.40 4.63 -3.34
CA GLN A 379 -13.04 3.62 -2.33
C GLN A 379 -11.56 3.66 -1.92
N ASP A 380 -10.69 4.24 -2.75
CA ASP A 380 -9.24 4.34 -2.52
C ASP A 380 -8.83 5.67 -1.90
N THR A 381 -9.81 6.45 -1.42
CA THR A 381 -9.59 7.71 -0.70
C THR A 381 -9.38 7.49 0.80
N ASP A 382 -8.88 8.52 1.47
CA ASP A 382 -8.70 8.56 2.92
C ASP A 382 -9.63 9.62 3.56
N PRO A 383 -9.73 9.69 4.91
CA PRO A 383 -10.62 10.64 5.57
C PRO A 383 -10.29 12.11 5.29
N VAL A 384 -9.02 12.46 5.09
CA VAL A 384 -8.57 13.84 4.76
C VAL A 384 -9.05 14.20 3.36
N GLN A 385 -8.87 13.30 2.39
CA GLN A 385 -9.33 13.49 1.01
C GLN A 385 -10.84 13.69 0.94
N TYR A 386 -11.61 12.83 1.63
CA TYR A 386 -13.07 12.99 1.69
C TYR A 386 -13.47 14.34 2.31
N GLU A 387 -12.82 14.74 3.41
CA GLU A 387 -13.10 16.02 4.06
C GLU A 387 -12.79 17.24 3.20
N ILE A 388 -11.73 17.20 2.37
CA ILE A 388 -11.42 18.28 1.42
C ILE A 388 -12.61 18.51 0.50
N PHE A 389 -13.09 17.46 -0.19
CA PHE A 389 -14.20 17.59 -1.12
C PHE A 389 -15.50 17.95 -0.40
N ARG A 390 -15.77 17.33 0.74
CA ARG A 390 -16.95 17.63 1.56
C ARG A 390 -16.97 19.10 1.99
N THR A 391 -15.82 19.65 2.39
CA THR A 391 -15.71 21.04 2.85
C THR A 391 -15.86 22.03 1.70
N ILE A 392 -15.26 21.76 0.53
CA ILE A 392 -15.38 22.64 -0.66
C ILE A 392 -16.84 22.77 -1.10
N TYR A 393 -17.59 21.67 -1.09
CA TYR A 393 -18.98 21.62 -1.56
C TYR A 393 -20.02 21.78 -0.43
N ALA A 394 -19.59 21.95 0.82
CA ALA A 394 -20.47 22.07 1.98
C ALA A 394 -21.47 23.23 1.81
N GLY A 395 -22.75 22.95 2.01
CA GLY A 395 -23.81 23.97 1.91
C GLY A 395 -24.07 24.49 0.49
N SER A 396 -23.40 23.94 -0.52
CA SER A 396 -23.71 24.19 -1.93
C SER A 396 -24.70 23.15 -2.46
N ASP A 397 -25.50 23.53 -3.45
CA ASP A 397 -26.33 22.59 -4.22
C ASP A 397 -25.61 22.06 -5.48
N LEU A 398 -24.29 22.29 -5.56
CA LEU A 398 -23.50 21.88 -6.71
C LEU A 398 -23.30 20.35 -6.72
N PRO A 399 -23.23 19.74 -7.91
CA PRO A 399 -23.05 18.30 -8.05
C PRO A 399 -21.65 17.86 -7.59
N LEU A 400 -21.62 16.98 -6.60
CA LEU A 400 -20.46 16.19 -6.20
C LEU A 400 -20.81 14.72 -6.35
N PHE A 401 -20.20 14.04 -7.32
CA PHE A 401 -20.36 12.60 -7.54
C PHE A 401 -19.17 11.83 -6.97
N LEU A 402 -19.42 10.98 -6.00
CA LEU A 402 -18.46 10.05 -5.41
C LEU A 402 -18.68 8.69 -6.07
N ILE A 403 -17.72 8.24 -6.87
CA ILE A 403 -17.88 7.08 -7.75
C ILE A 403 -16.81 6.05 -7.40
N GLY A 404 -17.24 4.86 -7.01
CA GLY A 404 -16.31 3.82 -6.59
C GLY A 404 -16.98 2.48 -6.32
N ASP A 405 -16.20 1.52 -5.85
CA ASP A 405 -16.70 0.21 -5.43
C ASP A 405 -16.03 -0.20 -4.11
N PRO A 406 -16.75 -0.22 -2.97
CA PRO A 406 -16.16 -0.57 -1.68
C PRO A 406 -15.62 -2.01 -1.67
N LYS A 407 -16.11 -2.88 -2.57
CA LYS A 407 -15.65 -4.27 -2.72
C LYS A 407 -14.25 -4.36 -3.35
N GLN A 408 -13.73 -3.26 -3.91
CA GLN A 408 -12.43 -3.18 -4.59
C GLN A 408 -11.39 -2.37 -3.82
N ALA A 409 -11.66 -1.94 -2.58
CA ALA A 409 -10.71 -1.22 -1.76
C ALA A 409 -9.53 -2.10 -1.32
N ILE A 410 -8.43 -2.06 -2.09
CA ILE A 410 -7.24 -2.91 -1.88
C ILE A 410 -5.95 -2.11 -1.60
N TYR A 411 -6.02 -0.78 -1.58
CA TYR A 411 -4.86 0.10 -1.43
C TYR A 411 -4.59 0.57 0.01
N SER A 412 -4.97 -0.20 1.03
CA SER A 412 -4.73 0.16 2.45
C SER A 412 -3.26 0.38 2.79
N PHE A 413 -2.35 -0.30 2.09
CA PHE A 413 -0.90 -0.09 2.20
C PHE A 413 -0.39 1.24 1.64
N ARG A 414 -1.26 2.02 0.97
CA ARG A 414 -1.00 3.39 0.48
C ARG A 414 -1.83 4.45 1.24
N GLY A 415 -2.45 4.09 2.36
CA GLY A 415 -3.22 5.00 3.19
C GLY A 415 -4.71 5.10 2.85
N ALA A 416 -5.21 4.39 1.83
CA ALA A 416 -6.64 4.33 1.55
C ALA A 416 -7.41 3.73 2.73
N ASP A 417 -8.55 4.33 3.06
CA ASP A 417 -9.38 3.93 4.20
C ASP A 417 -10.83 3.72 3.78
N ILE A 418 -11.27 2.46 3.77
CA ILE A 418 -12.65 2.09 3.47
C ILE A 418 -13.67 2.74 4.42
N PHE A 419 -13.27 3.13 5.63
CA PHE A 419 -14.14 3.84 6.56
C PHE A 419 -14.49 5.25 6.08
N ALA A 420 -13.65 5.90 5.26
CA ALA A 420 -13.98 7.16 4.60
C ALA A 420 -15.15 6.98 3.64
N TYR A 421 -15.13 5.91 2.84
CA TYR A 421 -16.25 5.53 1.96
C TYR A 421 -17.51 5.24 2.78
N MET A 422 -17.42 4.42 3.83
CA MET A 422 -18.58 4.09 4.67
C MET A 422 -19.17 5.34 5.33
N ARG A 423 -18.33 6.29 5.75
CA ARG A 423 -18.77 7.56 6.32
C ARG A 423 -19.53 8.38 5.28
N ALA A 424 -18.98 8.54 4.08
CA ALA A 424 -19.68 9.22 2.99
C ALA A 424 -21.01 8.54 2.67
N ALA A 425 -21.04 7.21 2.61
CA ALA A 425 -22.26 6.45 2.42
C ALA A 425 -23.29 6.72 3.52
N ARG A 426 -22.91 6.88 4.79
CA ARG A 426 -23.84 7.22 5.87
C ARG A 426 -24.37 8.66 5.78
N GLU A 427 -23.54 9.60 5.33
CA GLU A 427 -23.89 11.04 5.25
C GLU A 427 -24.76 11.39 4.04
N VAL A 428 -24.60 10.68 2.91
CA VAL A 428 -25.42 10.88 1.70
C VAL A 428 -26.81 10.26 1.87
N SER A 429 -27.88 10.96 1.49
CA SER A 429 -29.26 10.43 1.61
C SER A 429 -29.49 9.22 0.70
N GLU A 430 -30.41 8.32 1.06
CA GLU A 430 -30.61 7.06 0.33
C GLU A 430 -31.06 7.27 -1.13
N GLU A 431 -31.79 8.36 -1.40
CA GLU A 431 -32.24 8.76 -2.74
C GLU A 431 -31.10 9.21 -3.65
N CYS A 432 -29.96 9.62 -3.07
CA CYS A 432 -28.76 10.03 -3.79
C CYS A 432 -27.68 8.93 -3.80
N ARG A 433 -28.04 7.68 -3.43
CA ARG A 433 -27.16 6.50 -3.51
C ARG A 433 -27.59 5.59 -4.65
N PHE A 434 -26.73 5.46 -5.64
CA PHE A 434 -26.97 4.69 -6.85
C PHE A 434 -26.04 3.49 -6.94
N THR A 435 -26.45 2.48 -7.71
CA THR A 435 -25.63 1.31 -8.04
C THR A 435 -25.66 1.02 -9.53
N LEU A 436 -24.59 0.42 -10.05
CA LEU A 436 -24.49 -0.13 -11.40
C LEU A 436 -24.17 -1.62 -11.29
N THR A 437 -25.11 -2.45 -11.78
CA THR A 437 -25.05 -3.92 -11.70
C THR A 437 -24.89 -4.61 -13.06
N ASP A 438 -25.18 -3.92 -14.16
CA ASP A 438 -25.04 -4.46 -15.52
C ASP A 438 -23.56 -4.53 -15.91
N ASN A 439 -23.00 -5.74 -15.95
CA ASN A 439 -21.61 -6.00 -16.30
C ASN A 439 -21.46 -6.19 -17.83
N TRP A 440 -20.55 -5.41 -18.42
CA TRP A 440 -20.33 -5.36 -19.87
C TRP A 440 -19.04 -6.06 -20.32
N ARG A 441 -18.34 -6.72 -19.39
CA ARG A 441 -16.99 -7.29 -19.60
C ARG A 441 -16.96 -8.82 -19.50
N SER A 442 -17.88 -9.43 -18.76
CA SER A 442 -17.86 -10.84 -18.39
C SER A 442 -19.06 -11.60 -18.95
N SER A 443 -18.88 -12.90 -19.19
CA SER A 443 -19.94 -13.78 -19.69
C SER A 443 -20.99 -14.09 -18.62
N PRO A 444 -22.26 -14.33 -19.00
CA PRO A 444 -23.31 -14.70 -18.03
C PRO A 444 -22.93 -15.89 -17.14
N PRO A 445 -22.36 -17.01 -17.65
CA PRO A 445 -21.96 -18.12 -16.80
C PRO A 445 -20.91 -17.74 -15.74
N LEU A 446 -19.97 -16.87 -16.09
CA LEU A 446 -18.95 -16.38 -15.14
C LEU A 446 -19.57 -15.48 -14.06
N LEU A 447 -20.53 -14.63 -14.45
CA LEU A 447 -21.27 -13.80 -13.49
C LEU A 447 -22.10 -14.64 -12.52
N ASP A 448 -22.75 -15.70 -13.00
CA ASP A 448 -23.49 -16.65 -12.16
C ASP A 448 -22.59 -17.35 -11.15
N ALA A 449 -21.37 -17.73 -11.55
CA ALA A 449 -20.36 -18.29 -10.66
C ALA A 449 -19.95 -17.29 -9.56
N PHE A 450 -19.69 -16.02 -9.91
CA PHE A 450 -19.38 -14.96 -8.94
C PHE A 450 -20.56 -14.67 -7.99
N ASN A 451 -21.77 -14.55 -8.54
CA ASN A 451 -22.98 -14.35 -7.76
C ASN A 451 -23.17 -15.48 -6.75
N THR A 452 -23.00 -16.73 -7.18
CA THR A 452 -23.09 -17.90 -6.29
C THR A 452 -22.02 -17.85 -5.20
N LEU A 453 -20.78 -17.47 -5.52
CA LEU A 453 -19.69 -17.40 -4.54
C LEU A 453 -19.98 -16.36 -3.45
N PHE A 454 -20.44 -15.16 -3.83
CA PHE A 454 -20.63 -14.05 -2.90
C PHE A 454 -22.01 -14.01 -2.21
N ASP A 455 -23.01 -14.72 -2.74
CA ASP A 455 -24.36 -14.82 -2.12
C ASP A 455 -24.43 -15.84 -0.97
N ASN A 456 -23.48 -16.79 -0.91
CA ASN A 456 -23.49 -17.90 0.06
C ASN A 456 -23.17 -17.49 1.51
N GLU A 457 -22.70 -16.27 1.76
CA GLU A 457 -22.30 -15.81 3.09
C GLU A 457 -23.08 -14.57 3.51
N ARG A 458 -23.48 -14.48 4.79
CA ARG A 458 -24.21 -13.29 5.29
C ARG A 458 -23.39 -12.00 5.23
N ARG A 459 -22.06 -12.09 5.15
CA ARG A 459 -21.10 -10.97 5.15
C ARG A 459 -19.86 -11.29 4.28
N PRO A 460 -20.00 -11.37 2.95
CA PRO A 460 -18.88 -11.74 2.07
C PRO A 460 -17.69 -10.77 2.16
N PHE A 461 -17.93 -9.53 2.62
CA PHE A 461 -16.92 -8.49 2.81
C PHE A 461 -16.76 -8.04 4.27
N LEU A 462 -17.14 -8.90 5.24
CA LEU A 462 -17.04 -8.71 6.71
C LEU A 462 -17.90 -7.58 7.32
N TYR A 463 -18.13 -6.47 6.61
CA TYR A 463 -18.88 -5.30 7.08
C TYR A 463 -20.32 -5.31 6.57
N ASP A 464 -21.28 -4.96 7.43
CA ASP A 464 -22.71 -4.90 7.05
C ASP A 464 -22.99 -3.78 6.04
N GLU A 465 -22.15 -2.74 6.05
CA GLU A 465 -22.25 -1.61 5.12
C GLU A 465 -21.76 -1.92 3.70
N ILE A 466 -21.02 -3.01 3.50
CA ILE A 466 -20.54 -3.44 2.19
C ILE A 466 -21.36 -4.64 1.72
N LEU A 467 -22.45 -4.32 1.03
CA LEU A 467 -23.37 -5.32 0.50
C LEU A 467 -22.89 -5.82 -0.87
N TYR A 468 -23.16 -7.09 -1.15
CA TYR A 468 -23.02 -7.64 -2.49
C TYR A 468 -24.35 -7.49 -3.23
N HIS A 469 -24.33 -6.78 -4.36
CA HIS A 469 -25.47 -6.72 -5.28
C HIS A 469 -25.18 -7.64 -6.47
N PRO A 470 -26.06 -8.62 -6.76
CA PRO A 470 -25.86 -9.55 -7.87
C PRO A 470 -25.65 -8.81 -9.20
N LEU A 471 -24.64 -9.27 -9.96
CA LEU A 471 -24.30 -8.72 -11.27
C LEU A 471 -25.17 -9.36 -12.35
N ALA A 472 -25.63 -8.55 -13.29
CA ALA A 472 -26.37 -8.99 -14.47
C ALA A 472 -25.50 -8.80 -15.73
N ALA A 473 -25.66 -9.67 -16.72
CA ALA A 473 -24.97 -9.48 -18.00
C ALA A 473 -25.61 -8.32 -18.78
N GLY A 474 -24.79 -7.38 -19.24
CA GLY A 474 -25.20 -6.32 -20.15
C GLY A 474 -25.58 -6.86 -21.54
N LYS A 475 -26.26 -6.04 -22.36
CA LYS A 475 -26.80 -6.43 -23.68
C LYS A 475 -25.74 -6.62 -24.80
N ARG A 476 -24.49 -6.92 -24.46
CA ARG A 476 -23.43 -7.15 -25.44
C ARG A 476 -23.29 -8.65 -25.69
N GLU A 477 -23.52 -9.10 -26.91
CA GLU A 477 -23.22 -10.48 -27.32
C GLU A 477 -21.70 -10.69 -27.21
N LEU A 478 -21.27 -11.45 -26.21
CA LEU A 478 -19.92 -12.00 -26.20
C LEU A 478 -19.86 -13.07 -27.27
N LYS A 479 -19.01 -12.87 -28.27
CA LYS A 479 -18.81 -13.80 -29.39
C LYS A 479 -17.92 -14.98 -28.99
N ASP A 480 -18.17 -15.55 -27.82
CA ASP A 480 -17.53 -16.80 -27.42
C ASP A 480 -18.36 -17.93 -28.05
N SER A 481 -17.90 -18.38 -29.21
CA SER A 481 -18.55 -19.44 -29.99
C SER A 481 -18.20 -20.86 -29.54
N GLY A 482 -17.57 -21.01 -28.37
CA GLY A 482 -17.39 -22.28 -27.69
C GLY A 482 -18.25 -22.32 -26.44
N GLU A 483 -18.98 -23.40 -26.21
CA GLU A 483 -19.62 -23.67 -24.92
C GLU A 483 -18.52 -23.75 -23.84
N VAL A 484 -18.16 -22.62 -23.23
CA VAL A 484 -17.36 -22.63 -22.01
C VAL A 484 -18.28 -23.15 -20.90
N SER A 485 -18.33 -24.47 -20.72
CA SER A 485 -19.21 -25.11 -19.75
C SER A 485 -18.79 -24.84 -18.30
N GLU A 486 -17.55 -24.41 -18.08
CA GLU A 486 -16.93 -24.24 -16.75
C GLU A 486 -16.15 -22.91 -16.67
N PRO A 487 -16.83 -21.77 -16.45
CA PRO A 487 -16.20 -20.45 -16.45
C PRO A 487 -15.29 -20.20 -15.22
N MET A 488 -15.46 -20.99 -14.15
CA MET A 488 -14.67 -20.91 -12.93
C MET A 488 -14.27 -22.32 -12.50
N GLN A 489 -12.97 -22.60 -12.49
CA GLN A 489 -12.42 -23.88 -12.06
C GLN A 489 -11.64 -23.71 -10.75
N LEU A 490 -11.94 -24.58 -9.78
CA LEU A 490 -11.24 -24.63 -8.50
C LEU A 490 -10.38 -25.89 -8.44
N TRP A 491 -9.08 -25.72 -8.27
CA TRP A 491 -8.15 -26.84 -8.14
C TRP A 491 -7.78 -27.06 -6.67
N PHE A 492 -8.00 -28.28 -6.21
CA PHE A 492 -7.71 -28.70 -4.84
C PHE A 492 -6.38 -29.46 -4.80
N MET A 493 -5.55 -29.17 -3.80
CA MET A 493 -4.34 -29.93 -3.52
C MET A 493 -4.62 -30.89 -2.37
N ASP A 494 -4.32 -32.18 -2.55
CA ASP A 494 -4.51 -33.17 -1.51
C ASP A 494 -3.29 -33.16 -0.57
N SER A 495 -3.51 -33.13 0.74
CA SER A 495 -2.43 -33.16 1.72
C SER A 495 -1.65 -34.48 1.72
N SER A 496 -2.26 -35.55 1.21
CA SER A 496 -1.63 -36.87 1.05
C SER A 496 -0.57 -36.93 -0.06
N ASP A 497 -0.55 -35.95 -0.98
CA ASP A 497 0.50 -35.84 -2.01
C ASP A 497 1.87 -35.47 -1.41
N GLN A 498 1.91 -35.03 -0.15
CA GLN A 498 3.14 -34.76 0.58
C GLN A 498 3.50 -35.89 1.54
N LYS A 499 4.79 -36.27 1.56
CA LYS A 499 5.31 -37.28 2.51
C LYS A 499 5.08 -36.90 3.98
N SER A 500 5.03 -35.60 4.27
CA SER A 500 4.76 -35.04 5.60
C SER A 500 3.27 -35.01 5.97
N GLY A 501 2.35 -35.25 5.01
CA GLY A 501 0.91 -35.10 5.19
C GLY A 501 0.42 -33.66 5.34
N VAL A 502 1.30 -32.67 5.16
CA VAL A 502 0.99 -31.23 5.27
C VAL A 502 1.82 -30.47 4.24
N TRP A 503 1.16 -29.57 3.51
CA TRP A 503 1.83 -28.63 2.60
C TRP A 503 2.40 -27.44 3.37
N THR A 504 3.69 -27.16 3.20
CA THR A 504 4.23 -25.85 3.55
C THR A 504 3.77 -24.82 2.53
N VAL A 505 3.71 -23.53 2.92
CA VAL A 505 3.36 -22.43 2.00
C VAL A 505 4.30 -22.38 0.79
N GLU A 506 5.58 -22.71 1.00
CA GLU A 506 6.59 -22.73 -0.05
C GLU A 506 6.37 -23.87 -1.05
N ASP A 507 6.18 -25.10 -0.55
CA ASP A 507 5.94 -26.27 -1.39
C ASP A 507 4.64 -26.13 -2.19
N ALA A 508 3.57 -25.64 -1.55
CA ALA A 508 2.30 -25.37 -2.21
C ALA A 508 2.45 -24.32 -3.31
N GLY A 509 3.23 -23.26 -3.05
CA GLY A 509 3.51 -22.21 -4.04
C GLY A 509 4.26 -22.74 -5.26
N VAL A 510 5.25 -23.60 -5.06
CA VAL A 510 6.00 -24.24 -6.16
C VAL A 510 5.09 -25.16 -6.98
N PHE A 511 4.29 -25.98 -6.30
CA PHE A 511 3.36 -26.90 -6.96
C PHE A 511 2.30 -26.15 -7.77
N ALA A 512 1.62 -25.17 -7.16
CA ALA A 512 0.61 -24.34 -7.82
C ALA A 512 1.19 -23.63 -9.06
N SER A 513 2.40 -23.07 -8.96
CA SER A 513 3.06 -22.40 -10.08
C SER A 513 3.29 -23.36 -11.25
N LYS A 514 3.72 -24.60 -10.98
CA LYS A 514 3.90 -25.63 -12.01
C LYS A 514 2.58 -26.08 -12.62
N ALA A 515 1.54 -26.24 -11.81
CA ALA A 515 0.21 -26.64 -12.28
C ALA A 515 -0.40 -25.57 -13.21
N VAL A 516 -0.37 -24.29 -12.79
CA VAL A 516 -0.84 -23.16 -13.59
C VAL A 516 -0.09 -23.08 -14.92
N VAL A 517 1.24 -23.22 -14.92
CA VAL A 517 2.02 -23.23 -16.17
C VAL A 517 1.70 -24.45 -17.03
N GLY A 518 1.45 -25.60 -16.43
CA GLY A 518 1.01 -26.81 -17.14
C GLY A 518 -0.28 -26.57 -17.93
N GLU A 519 -1.24 -25.88 -17.33
CA GLU A 519 -2.50 -25.54 -17.98
C GLU A 519 -2.35 -24.45 -19.04
N ILE A 520 -1.54 -23.43 -18.79
CA ILE A 520 -1.21 -22.43 -19.82
C ILE A 520 -0.61 -23.11 -21.06
N VAL A 521 0.31 -24.06 -20.86
CA VAL A 521 0.89 -24.85 -21.96
C VAL A 521 -0.21 -25.66 -22.66
N ARG A 522 -1.10 -26.31 -21.91
CA ARG A 522 -2.21 -27.09 -22.48
C ARG A 522 -3.12 -26.21 -23.35
N LEU A 523 -3.56 -25.05 -22.84
CA LEU A 523 -4.42 -24.10 -23.54
C LEU A 523 -3.77 -23.52 -24.80
N LEU A 524 -2.47 -23.21 -24.74
CA LEU A 524 -1.74 -22.69 -25.91
C LEU A 524 -1.48 -23.77 -26.97
N GLN A 525 -1.48 -25.05 -26.59
CA GLN A 525 -1.23 -26.18 -27.49
C GLN A 525 -2.49 -26.85 -28.02
N ASP A 526 -3.66 -26.65 -27.39
CA ASP A 526 -4.90 -27.27 -27.84
C ASP A 526 -5.29 -26.82 -29.25
N GLY A 527 -5.00 -25.57 -29.62
CA GLY A 527 -5.30 -25.01 -30.94
C GLY A 527 -6.80 -24.95 -31.25
N GLU A 528 -7.66 -25.09 -30.24
CA GLU A 528 -9.12 -25.16 -30.36
C GLU A 528 -9.81 -24.10 -29.49
N THR A 529 -9.15 -23.62 -28.43
CA THR A 529 -9.71 -22.59 -27.55
C THR A 529 -9.79 -21.25 -28.27
N LEU A 530 -11.00 -20.70 -28.35
CA LEU A 530 -11.29 -19.40 -28.97
C LEU A 530 -11.61 -18.34 -27.91
N VAL A 531 -11.05 -17.14 -28.08
CA VAL A 531 -11.38 -15.92 -27.33
C VAL A 531 -11.86 -14.88 -28.35
N GLU A 532 -13.10 -14.42 -28.21
CA GLU A 532 -13.73 -13.48 -29.17
C GLU A 532 -13.64 -13.94 -30.64
N GLY A 533 -13.75 -15.25 -30.87
CA GLY A 533 -13.67 -15.87 -32.21
C GLY A 533 -12.26 -15.98 -32.80
N LYS A 534 -11.20 -15.71 -32.03
CA LYS A 534 -9.80 -15.91 -32.42
C LYS A 534 -9.16 -16.99 -31.56
N LEU A 535 -8.19 -17.70 -32.11
CA LEU A 535 -7.40 -18.66 -31.34
C LEU A 535 -6.72 -17.97 -30.17
N LEU A 536 -6.82 -18.58 -29.00
CA LEU A 536 -6.19 -18.11 -27.78
C LEU A 536 -4.67 -17.94 -28.00
N THR A 537 -4.15 -16.81 -27.55
CA THR A 537 -2.73 -16.49 -27.59
C THR A 537 -2.20 -16.22 -26.18
N ALA A 538 -0.87 -16.18 -26.04
CA ALA A 538 -0.25 -15.84 -24.75
C ALA A 538 -0.65 -14.44 -24.25
N GLY A 539 -1.07 -13.53 -25.15
CA GLY A 539 -1.55 -12.19 -24.79
C GLY A 539 -2.91 -12.18 -24.10
N ASP A 540 -3.68 -13.27 -24.21
CA ASP A 540 -5.02 -13.40 -23.63
C ASP A 540 -4.99 -14.02 -22.22
N ILE A 541 -3.81 -14.44 -21.74
CA ILE A 541 -3.62 -15.07 -20.43
C ILE A 541 -3.01 -14.08 -19.44
N ALA A 542 -3.67 -13.91 -18.30
CA ALA A 542 -3.13 -13.17 -17.15
C ALA A 542 -3.05 -14.06 -15.92
N VAL A 543 -1.91 -14.05 -15.22
CA VAL A 543 -1.73 -14.74 -13.94
C VAL A 543 -1.64 -13.70 -12.82
N ILE A 544 -2.64 -13.70 -11.94
CA ILE A 544 -2.71 -12.79 -10.79
C ILE A 544 -2.08 -13.47 -9.57
N VAL A 545 -1.14 -12.79 -8.90
CA VAL A 545 -0.43 -13.29 -7.72
C VAL A 545 -0.33 -12.19 -6.66
N ARG A 546 -0.18 -12.60 -5.39
CA ARG A 546 -0.13 -11.66 -4.26
C ARG A 546 1.23 -10.99 -4.08
N THR A 547 2.32 -11.65 -4.47
CA THR A 547 3.68 -11.16 -4.21
C THR A 547 4.59 -11.26 -5.44
N HIS A 548 5.56 -10.35 -5.55
CA HIS A 548 6.60 -10.44 -6.59
C HIS A 548 7.39 -11.74 -6.56
N ARG A 549 7.54 -12.36 -5.38
CA ARG A 549 8.18 -13.68 -5.25
C ARG A 549 7.37 -14.75 -6.00
N GLN A 550 6.05 -14.78 -5.81
CA GLN A 550 5.16 -15.70 -6.55
C GLN A 550 5.19 -15.40 -8.06
N ALA A 551 5.19 -14.13 -8.46
CA ALA A 551 5.31 -13.76 -9.87
C ALA A 551 6.61 -14.30 -10.50
N ALA A 552 7.73 -14.15 -9.80
CA ALA A 552 9.02 -14.69 -10.24
C ALA A 552 9.02 -16.22 -10.32
N MET A 553 8.32 -16.91 -9.42
CA MET A 553 8.16 -18.38 -9.46
C MET A 553 7.40 -18.82 -10.72
N VAL A 554 6.27 -18.18 -11.02
CA VAL A 554 5.49 -18.47 -12.24
C VAL A 554 6.29 -18.15 -13.49
N LEU A 555 6.98 -17.00 -13.54
CA LEU A 555 7.81 -16.59 -14.68
C LEU A 555 8.97 -17.57 -14.93
N SER A 556 9.63 -18.03 -13.86
CA SER A 556 10.66 -19.06 -13.95
C SER A 556 10.10 -20.37 -14.51
N ALA A 557 8.91 -20.79 -14.05
CA ALA A 557 8.24 -21.98 -14.56
C ALA A 557 7.81 -21.84 -16.04
N LEU A 558 7.33 -20.67 -16.47
CA LEU A 558 7.03 -20.36 -17.88
C LEU A 558 8.29 -20.40 -18.74
N SER A 559 9.37 -19.74 -18.30
CA SER A 559 10.64 -19.72 -19.01
C SER A 559 11.24 -21.11 -19.16
N ALA A 560 11.10 -21.99 -18.16
CA ALA A 560 11.54 -23.38 -18.24
C ALA A 560 10.78 -24.20 -19.30
N ARG A 561 9.59 -23.74 -19.71
CA ARG A 561 8.79 -24.30 -20.81
C ARG A 561 8.92 -23.53 -22.12
N GLY A 562 9.83 -22.54 -22.19
CA GLY A 562 10.04 -21.71 -23.38
C GLY A 562 8.91 -20.72 -23.67
N ILE A 563 8.04 -20.45 -22.69
CA ILE A 563 6.96 -19.45 -22.83
C ILE A 563 7.46 -18.10 -22.30
N ALA A 564 7.37 -17.07 -23.13
CA ALA A 564 7.67 -15.71 -22.70
C ALA A 564 6.56 -15.20 -21.78
N GLY A 565 6.94 -14.67 -20.62
CA GLY A 565 6.04 -13.98 -19.70
C GLY A 565 6.57 -12.58 -19.40
N VAL A 566 5.66 -11.66 -19.07
CA VAL A 566 6.01 -10.31 -18.62
C VAL A 566 5.44 -10.11 -17.23
N MET A 567 6.30 -9.68 -16.31
CA MET A 567 5.90 -9.23 -14.98
C MET A 567 6.01 -7.71 -14.93
N ARG A 568 4.92 -7.02 -14.57
CA ARG A 568 5.02 -5.62 -14.14
C ARG A 568 5.74 -5.59 -12.79
N SER A 569 6.97 -5.08 -12.76
CA SER A 569 7.73 -4.93 -11.52
C SER A 569 8.20 -3.50 -11.37
N ASP A 570 8.07 -2.95 -10.16
CA ASP A 570 8.65 -1.67 -9.77
C ASP A 570 10.15 -1.80 -9.45
N LYS A 571 10.78 -2.95 -9.77
CA LYS A 571 12.22 -3.11 -9.58
C LYS A 571 12.93 -2.13 -10.49
N SER A 572 13.69 -1.24 -9.87
CA SER A 572 14.57 -0.32 -10.57
C SER A 572 15.48 -1.09 -11.53
N ILE A 573 15.72 -0.50 -12.71
CA ILE A 573 16.76 -0.97 -13.65
C ILE A 573 18.11 -1.09 -12.92
N PHE A 574 18.35 -0.28 -11.88
CA PHE A 574 19.58 -0.35 -11.08
C PHE A 574 19.73 -1.62 -10.22
N ALA A 575 18.67 -2.40 -10.04
CA ALA A 575 18.69 -3.66 -9.31
C ALA A 575 18.95 -4.88 -10.21
N THR A 576 19.09 -4.69 -11.53
CA THR A 576 19.39 -5.81 -12.43
C THR A 576 20.86 -6.22 -12.39
N ARG A 577 21.14 -7.43 -12.84
CA ARG A 577 22.51 -7.94 -12.96
C ARG A 577 23.34 -7.05 -13.88
N GLU A 578 22.75 -6.61 -14.99
CA GLU A 578 23.40 -5.77 -16.00
C GLU A 578 23.82 -4.41 -15.40
N ALA A 579 22.96 -3.80 -14.58
CA ALA A 579 23.32 -2.56 -13.88
C ALA A 579 24.43 -2.78 -12.83
N GLN A 580 24.43 -3.94 -12.15
CA GLN A 580 25.51 -4.29 -11.23
C GLN A 580 26.84 -4.50 -11.97
N GLU A 581 26.83 -5.17 -13.12
CA GLU A 581 28.02 -5.33 -13.97
C GLU A 581 28.51 -3.97 -14.50
N LEU A 582 27.60 -3.09 -14.93
CA LEU A 582 27.95 -1.73 -15.34
C LEU A 582 28.57 -0.94 -14.18
N ARG A 583 28.04 -1.08 -12.96
CA ARG A 583 28.62 -0.44 -11.76
C ARG A 583 30.03 -0.95 -11.48
N ILE A 584 30.30 -2.25 -11.64
CA ILE A 584 31.64 -2.83 -11.48
C ILE A 584 32.59 -2.21 -12.51
N LEU A 585 32.17 -2.13 -13.78
CA LEU A 585 32.93 -1.51 -14.85
C LEU A 585 33.24 -0.03 -14.57
N LEU A 586 32.22 0.76 -14.22
CA LEU A 586 32.39 2.18 -13.88
C LEU A 586 33.28 2.38 -12.65
N SER A 587 33.20 1.50 -11.66
CA SER A 587 34.07 1.54 -10.47
C SER A 587 35.53 1.25 -10.82
N ALA A 588 35.79 0.37 -11.78
CA ALA A 588 37.13 0.11 -12.30
C ALA A 588 37.66 1.29 -13.13
N LEU A 589 36.81 1.94 -13.95
CA LEU A 589 37.17 3.13 -14.71
C LEU A 589 37.45 4.35 -13.81
N GLY A 590 36.73 4.47 -12.70
CA GLY A 590 36.94 5.54 -11.71
C GLY A 590 38.18 5.36 -10.84
N ASP A 591 38.73 4.14 -10.78
CA ASP A 591 39.95 3.81 -10.03
C ASP A 591 40.79 2.78 -10.78
N PRO A 592 41.41 3.19 -11.92
CA PRO A 592 42.14 2.28 -12.80
C PRO A 592 43.45 1.76 -12.18
N GLY A 593 43.89 2.31 -11.04
CA GLY A 593 45.03 1.78 -10.29
C GLY A 593 44.69 0.55 -9.45
N SER A 594 43.41 0.26 -9.24
CA SER A 594 42.96 -0.89 -8.44
C SER A 594 42.85 -2.15 -9.29
N GLU A 595 43.91 -2.96 -9.25
CA GLU A 595 43.95 -4.26 -9.92
C GLU A 595 42.75 -5.18 -9.60
N PRO A 596 42.27 -5.29 -8.34
CA PRO A 596 41.07 -6.06 -8.04
C PRO A 596 39.81 -5.58 -8.78
N LYS A 597 39.62 -4.26 -8.93
CA LYS A 597 38.44 -3.70 -9.62
C LYS A 597 38.52 -3.95 -11.12
N LEU A 598 39.71 -3.79 -11.73
CA LEU A 598 39.93 -4.10 -13.14
C LEU A 598 39.66 -5.57 -13.45
N ARG A 599 40.19 -6.50 -12.64
CA ARG A 599 39.94 -7.94 -12.80
C ARG A 599 38.46 -8.25 -12.65
N ALA A 600 37.77 -7.67 -11.67
CA ALA A 600 36.34 -7.84 -11.48
C ALA A 600 35.51 -7.34 -12.67
N ALA A 601 35.91 -6.23 -13.30
CA ALA A 601 35.24 -5.71 -14.49
C ALA A 601 35.44 -6.64 -15.70
N LEU A 602 36.65 -7.14 -15.92
CA LEU A 602 36.98 -7.99 -17.08
C LEU A 602 36.16 -9.30 -17.11
N VAL A 603 35.87 -9.89 -15.94
CA VAL A 603 35.09 -11.14 -15.83
C VAL A 603 33.57 -10.95 -15.89
N THR A 604 33.06 -9.73 -16.01
CA THR A 604 31.62 -9.50 -16.19
C THR A 604 31.14 -10.04 -17.54
N ASP A 605 29.87 -10.41 -17.68
CA ASP A 605 29.32 -10.88 -18.96
C ASP A 605 29.40 -9.77 -20.03
N LEU A 606 29.38 -8.50 -19.62
CA LEU A 606 29.60 -7.33 -20.49
C LEU A 606 30.95 -7.34 -21.23
N LEU A 607 32.03 -7.73 -20.55
CA LEU A 607 33.39 -7.76 -21.13
C LEU A 607 33.80 -9.18 -21.56
N GLY A 608 33.17 -10.20 -20.98
CA GLY A 608 33.25 -11.60 -21.40
C GLY A 608 34.64 -12.20 -21.35
N ARG A 609 35.57 -11.70 -20.51
CA ARG A 609 36.91 -12.28 -20.40
C ARG A 609 36.91 -13.45 -19.45
N SER A 610 37.58 -14.53 -19.86
CA SER A 610 37.83 -15.68 -19.01
C SER A 610 38.99 -15.41 -18.05
N GLY A 611 39.10 -16.22 -16.99
CA GLY A 611 40.26 -16.18 -16.09
C GLY A 611 41.59 -16.41 -16.82
N ASN A 612 41.58 -17.18 -17.91
CA ASN A 612 42.77 -17.41 -18.75
C ASN A 612 43.18 -16.16 -19.52
N ASP A 613 42.21 -15.41 -20.07
CA ASP A 613 42.50 -14.15 -20.77
C ASP A 613 43.12 -13.12 -19.81
N ILE A 614 42.68 -13.11 -18.56
CA ILE A 614 43.22 -12.22 -17.52
C ILE A 614 44.64 -12.66 -17.12
N ALA A 615 44.89 -13.96 -16.98
CA ALA A 615 46.23 -14.47 -16.69
C ALA A 615 47.24 -14.05 -17.76
N THR A 616 46.87 -14.11 -19.05
CA THR A 616 47.74 -13.69 -20.15
C THR A 616 48.00 -12.18 -20.24
N LEU A 617 47.23 -11.35 -19.54
CA LEU A 617 47.47 -9.90 -19.46
C LEU A 617 48.45 -9.51 -18.35
N LEU A 618 48.79 -10.46 -17.47
CA LEU A 618 49.68 -10.27 -16.33
C LEU A 618 51.12 -10.74 -16.62
N ASP A 619 51.30 -11.51 -17.71
CA ASP A 619 52.59 -11.85 -18.31
C ASP A 619 53.03 -10.75 -19.30
#